data_AF-A0A4R8F4R4-F1
#
_entry.id   AF-A0A4R8F4R4-F1
#
_cell.length_a   1.000
_cell.length_b   1.000
_cell.length_c   1.000
_cell.angle_alpha   90.00
_cell.angle_beta   90.00
_cell.angle_gamma   90.00
#
_symmetry.space_group_name_H-M   'P 1'
#
loop_
_entity.id
_entity.type
_entity.pdbx_description
1 polymer ?
#
loop_
_entity_poly.entity_id
_entity_poly.type
_entity_poly.pdbx_seq_one_letter_code
_entity_poly.pdbx_strand_id
1 'polypeptide(L)'
;MIGPVTATSVMPVRKEQTEQQTATQADFRLKLANARPVTPEELGIELTKGSDEFTAILAESNARLEWMESAEGKAWQAEQLAKQNAQPVELAVYKGGQMVGFMAGGFSGLGSMGAILPDNWGSMRTEDLKKVFQSHGFKVVTAKDGLSMNHGQAANILNRS
;
A
#
# COMPACT_ATOMS: atom_id res chain seq x y z
N MET A 1 -3.52 -59.78 -10.04
CA MET A 1 -2.90 -59.45 -8.73
C MET A 1 -1.71 -58.55 -9.01
N ILE A 2 -1.74 -57.29 -8.57
CA ILE A 2 -0.60 -56.37 -8.66
C ILE A 2 -0.16 -56.10 -7.21
N GLY A 3 1.07 -56.51 -6.88
CA GLY A 3 1.69 -56.29 -5.57
C GLY A 3 2.22 -54.85 -5.40
N PRO A 4 2.56 -54.43 -4.18
CA PRO A 4 2.83 -53.03 -3.85
C PRO A 4 4.23 -52.60 -4.30
N VAL A 5 4.32 -51.43 -4.93
CA VAL A 5 5.58 -50.74 -5.22
C VAL A 5 5.97 -49.92 -3.99
N THR A 6 7.10 -50.27 -3.38
CA THR A 6 7.75 -49.52 -2.31
C THR A 6 8.28 -48.19 -2.85
N ALA A 7 7.73 -47.07 -2.37
CA ALA A 7 8.27 -45.74 -2.64
C ALA A 7 9.51 -45.49 -1.77
N THR A 8 10.68 -45.42 -2.40
CA THR A 8 11.92 -44.99 -1.72
C THR A 8 11.82 -43.51 -1.38
N SER A 9 11.89 -43.21 -0.09
CA SER A 9 11.74 -41.89 0.53
C SER A 9 12.80 -40.90 0.04
N VAL A 10 12.39 -39.88 -0.71
CA VAL A 10 13.21 -38.72 -1.11
C VAL A 10 12.96 -37.58 -0.10
N MET A 11 13.48 -37.71 1.13
CA MET A 11 13.15 -36.78 2.23
C MET A 11 14.29 -36.15 3.05
N PRO A 12 15.53 -35.95 2.54
CA PRO A 12 16.42 -34.95 3.16
C PRO A 12 16.50 -33.62 2.37
N VAL A 13 16.65 -33.68 1.05
CA VAL A 13 17.01 -32.52 0.20
C VAL A 13 15.94 -31.41 0.19
N ARG A 14 14.65 -31.79 0.29
CA ARG A 14 13.56 -30.82 0.31
C ARG A 14 13.53 -29.94 1.55
N LYS A 15 13.99 -30.42 2.72
CA LYS A 15 13.92 -29.61 3.94
C LYS A 15 14.91 -28.46 3.91
N GLU A 16 16.17 -28.72 3.56
CA GLU A 16 17.21 -27.68 3.48
C GLU A 16 16.89 -26.64 2.39
N GLN A 17 16.34 -27.07 1.25
CA GLN A 17 15.96 -26.15 0.16
C GLN A 17 14.75 -25.27 0.53
N THR A 18 13.80 -25.81 1.30
CA THR A 18 12.64 -25.04 1.80
C THR A 18 13.05 -24.07 2.90
N GLU A 19 13.99 -24.44 3.77
CA GLU A 19 14.50 -23.57 4.84
C GLU A 19 15.35 -22.41 4.30
N GLN A 20 16.19 -22.66 3.29
CA GLN A 20 16.94 -21.59 2.61
C GLN A 20 16.01 -20.61 1.88
N GLN A 21 14.98 -21.09 1.15
CA GLN A 21 14.00 -20.22 0.50
C GLN A 21 13.21 -19.39 1.51
N THR A 22 12.83 -19.96 2.65
CA THR A 22 12.08 -19.26 3.70
C THR A 22 12.92 -18.13 4.33
N ALA A 23 14.22 -18.38 4.56
CA ALA A 23 15.13 -17.37 5.09
C ALA A 23 15.40 -16.23 4.09
N THR A 24 15.56 -16.54 2.80
CA THR A 24 15.73 -15.52 1.75
C THR A 24 14.45 -14.71 1.54
N GLN A 25 13.27 -15.32 1.71
CA GLN A 25 11.97 -14.66 1.58
C GLN A 25 11.70 -13.65 2.71
N ALA A 26 12.10 -13.96 3.95
CA ALA A 26 11.96 -13.03 5.07
C ALA A 26 12.82 -11.77 4.88
N ASP A 27 14.06 -11.93 4.39
CA ASP A 27 14.98 -10.83 4.12
C ASP A 27 14.50 -9.96 2.95
N PHE A 28 13.90 -10.58 1.92
CA PHE A 28 13.28 -9.86 0.79
C PHE A 28 12.05 -9.04 1.23
N ARG A 29 11.20 -9.57 2.12
CA ARG A 29 10.05 -8.85 2.67
C ARG A 29 10.49 -7.64 3.49
N LEU A 30 11.57 -7.75 4.26
CA LEU A 30 12.12 -6.65 5.05
C LEU A 30 12.72 -5.56 4.15
N LYS A 31 13.45 -5.95 3.11
CA LYS A 31 14.03 -5.03 2.11
C LYS A 31 12.94 -4.31 1.31
N LEU A 32 11.89 -5.00 0.88
CA LEU A 32 10.78 -4.41 0.13
C LEU A 32 9.94 -3.45 0.98
N ALA A 33 9.75 -3.74 2.26
CA ALA A 33 9.03 -2.86 3.18
C ALA A 33 9.79 -1.55 3.49
N ASN A 34 11.11 -1.57 3.37
CA ASN A 34 11.98 -0.42 3.64
C ASN A 34 12.47 0.31 2.37
N ALA A 35 12.26 -0.27 1.19
CA ALA A 35 12.67 0.34 -0.07
C ALA A 35 11.73 1.51 -0.41
N ARG A 36 12.21 2.75 -0.26
CA ARG A 36 11.62 3.88 -1.00
C ARG A 36 11.82 3.62 -2.50
N PRO A 37 10.84 3.95 -3.35
CA PRO A 37 11.05 3.94 -4.79
C PRO A 37 12.11 5.01 -5.12
N VAL A 38 13.33 4.58 -5.38
CA VAL A 38 14.40 5.45 -5.91
C VAL A 38 14.28 5.40 -7.42
N THR A 39 14.12 6.54 -8.07
CA THR A 39 14.08 6.59 -9.53
C THR A 39 15.51 6.52 -10.09
N PRO A 40 15.71 6.00 -11.31
CA PRO A 40 17.03 5.96 -11.95
C PRO A 40 17.73 7.32 -12.00
N GLU A 41 16.95 8.41 -12.05
CA GLU A 41 17.44 9.79 -12.04
C GLU A 41 18.10 10.19 -10.71
N GLU A 42 17.69 9.62 -9.58
CA GLU A 42 18.28 9.90 -8.26
C GLU A 42 19.63 9.17 -8.05
N LEU A 43 19.92 8.13 -8.82
CA LEU A 43 21.16 7.35 -8.69
C LEU A 43 22.31 7.89 -9.57
N GLY A 44 22.05 8.87 -10.44
CA GLY A 44 23.06 9.43 -11.36
C GLY A 44 23.62 8.40 -12.36
N ILE A 45 22.93 7.27 -12.56
CA ILE A 45 23.37 6.19 -13.42
C ILE A 45 22.79 6.43 -14.81
N GLU A 46 23.63 6.77 -15.79
CA GLU A 46 23.28 6.61 -17.20
C GLU A 46 23.16 5.10 -17.49
N LEU A 47 21.97 4.55 -17.25
CA LEU A 47 21.65 3.15 -17.54
C LEU A 47 21.66 2.93 -19.05
N THR A 48 22.84 2.62 -19.59
CA THR A 48 22.98 2.16 -20.97
C THR A 48 22.38 0.76 -21.09
N LYS A 49 21.44 0.62 -22.02
CA LYS A 49 20.72 -0.62 -22.32
C LYS A 49 21.74 -1.71 -22.70
N GLY A 50 21.94 -2.70 -21.82
CA GLY A 50 22.91 -3.79 -22.01
C GLY A 50 24.02 -3.87 -20.97
N SER A 51 24.08 -2.96 -19.98
CA SER A 51 24.94 -3.15 -18.80
C SER A 51 24.43 -4.26 -17.89
N ASP A 52 25.34 -4.94 -17.19
CA ASP A 52 25.00 -5.99 -16.23
C ASP A 52 24.12 -5.45 -15.10
N GLU A 53 24.33 -4.19 -14.68
CA GLU A 53 23.51 -3.49 -13.69
C GLU A 53 22.07 -3.24 -14.19
N PHE A 54 21.89 -2.81 -15.44
CA PHE A 54 20.57 -2.67 -16.05
C PHE A 54 19.85 -4.02 -16.17
N THR A 55 20.59 -5.09 -16.49
CA THR A 55 20.05 -6.44 -16.59
C THR A 55 19.65 -7.00 -15.22
N ALA A 56 20.43 -6.71 -14.18
CA ALA A 56 20.11 -7.07 -12.79
C ALA A 56 18.87 -6.33 -12.28
N ILE A 57 18.76 -5.01 -12.53
CA ILE A 57 17.57 -4.22 -12.18
C ILE A 57 16.32 -4.74 -12.91
N LEU A 58 16.44 -5.08 -14.20
CA LEU A 58 15.35 -5.68 -14.96
C LEU A 58 14.94 -7.05 -14.41
N ALA A 59 15.91 -7.90 -14.06
CA ALA A 59 15.64 -9.21 -13.49
C ALA A 59 14.95 -9.10 -12.11
N GLU A 60 15.39 -8.17 -11.26
CA GLU A 60 14.76 -7.89 -9.96
C GLU A 60 13.34 -7.33 -10.12
N SER A 61 13.14 -6.41 -11.07
CA SER A 61 11.82 -5.87 -11.40
C SER A 61 10.87 -6.97 -11.90
N ASN A 62 11.34 -7.85 -12.78
CA ASN A 62 10.55 -8.96 -13.30
C ASN A 62 10.20 -9.97 -12.19
N ALA A 63 11.16 -10.34 -11.34
CA ALA A 63 10.92 -11.23 -10.20
C ALA A 63 9.91 -10.63 -9.20
N ARG A 64 9.95 -9.31 -8.99
CA ARG A 64 8.96 -8.60 -8.15
C ARG A 64 7.57 -8.64 -8.79
N LEU A 65 7.46 -8.44 -10.10
CA LEU A 65 6.19 -8.51 -10.82
C LEU A 65 5.62 -9.93 -10.78
N GLU A 66 6.43 -10.95 -11.08
CA GLU A 66 6.04 -12.35 -11.00
C GLU A 66 5.58 -12.73 -9.58
N TRP A 67 6.28 -12.24 -8.56
CA TRP A 67 5.84 -12.44 -7.17
C TRP A 67 4.53 -11.73 -6.87
N MET A 68 4.35 -10.47 -7.30
CA MET A 68 3.08 -9.75 -7.12
C MET A 68 1.91 -10.44 -7.83
N GLU A 69 2.16 -11.08 -8.98
CA GLU A 69 1.15 -11.85 -9.72
C GLU A 69 0.87 -13.24 -9.14
N SER A 70 1.80 -13.78 -8.34
CA SER A 70 1.62 -15.05 -7.63
C SER A 70 0.48 -14.99 -6.60
N ALA A 71 0.03 -16.17 -6.16
CA ALA A 71 -1.00 -16.27 -5.12
C ALA A 71 -0.56 -15.60 -3.80
N GLU A 72 0.71 -15.70 -3.44
CA GLU A 72 1.27 -15.10 -2.22
C GLU A 72 1.36 -13.59 -2.32
N GLY A 73 1.80 -13.05 -3.46
CA GLY A 73 1.86 -11.60 -3.68
C GLY A 73 0.48 -10.96 -3.70
N LYS A 74 -0.51 -11.61 -4.33
CA LYS A 74 -1.91 -11.17 -4.28
C LYS A 74 -2.48 -11.23 -2.87
N ALA A 75 -2.19 -12.28 -2.10
CA ALA A 75 -2.62 -12.39 -0.71
C ALA A 75 -2.00 -11.28 0.16
N TRP A 76 -0.71 -11.00 -0.02
CA TRP A 76 -0.04 -9.90 0.68
C TRP A 76 -0.63 -8.54 0.27
N GLN A 77 -0.89 -8.30 -1.01
CA GLN A 77 -1.51 -7.07 -1.47
C GLN A 77 -2.91 -6.90 -0.88
N ALA A 78 -3.70 -7.97 -0.81
CA ALA A 78 -5.01 -7.96 -0.15
C ALA A 78 -4.88 -7.68 1.36
N GLU A 79 -3.87 -8.23 2.03
CA GLU A 79 -3.59 -7.95 3.43
C GLU A 79 -3.21 -6.48 3.66
N GLN A 80 -2.34 -5.90 2.82
CA GLN A 80 -1.98 -4.48 2.91
C GLN A 80 -3.19 -3.58 2.66
N LEU A 81 -4.01 -3.90 1.67
CA LEU A 81 -5.24 -3.18 1.39
C LEU A 81 -6.23 -3.28 2.56
N ALA A 82 -6.37 -4.46 3.17
CA ALA A 82 -7.21 -4.63 4.35
C ALA A 82 -6.71 -3.78 5.53
N LYS A 83 -5.39 -3.72 5.75
CA LYS A 83 -4.78 -2.84 6.77
C LYS A 83 -5.04 -1.37 6.48
N GLN A 84 -4.90 -0.93 5.23
CA GLN A 84 -5.21 0.44 4.84
C GLN A 84 -6.69 0.76 5.05
N ASN A 85 -7.59 -0.12 4.60
CA ASN A 85 -9.03 0.05 4.74
C ASN A 85 -9.50 0.07 6.19
N ALA A 86 -8.79 -0.61 7.09
CA ALA A 86 -9.08 -0.62 8.52
C ALA A 86 -8.64 0.67 9.23
N GLN A 87 -7.86 1.55 8.60
CA GLN A 87 -7.43 2.80 9.23
C GLN A 87 -8.64 3.67 9.59
N PRO A 88 -8.71 4.19 10.83
CA PRO A 88 -9.80 5.05 11.24
C PRO A 88 -9.75 6.39 10.51
N VAL A 89 -10.92 6.91 10.16
CA VAL A 89 -11.03 8.24 9.57
C VAL A 89 -11.01 9.28 10.68
N GLU A 90 -10.10 10.24 10.57
CA GLU A 90 -9.92 11.33 11.51
C GLU A 90 -10.91 12.46 11.24
N LEU A 91 -11.14 12.76 9.96
CA LEU A 91 -12.13 13.74 9.50
C LEU A 91 -12.76 13.36 8.17
N ALA A 92 -14.01 13.76 7.96
CA ALA A 92 -14.74 13.65 6.72
C ALA A 92 -15.27 15.02 6.30
N VAL A 93 -15.12 15.37 5.02
CA VAL A 93 -15.48 16.65 4.42
C VAL A 93 -16.64 16.47 3.47
N TYR A 94 -17.65 17.33 3.57
CA TYR A 94 -18.90 17.26 2.83
C TYR A 94 -19.22 18.58 2.14
N LYS A 95 -19.80 18.48 0.94
CA LYS A 95 -20.40 19.59 0.17
C LYS A 95 -21.84 19.23 -0.16
N GLY A 96 -22.81 20.00 0.32
CA GLY A 96 -24.23 19.78 -0.01
C GLY A 96 -24.79 18.39 0.36
N GLY A 97 -24.20 17.70 1.35
CA GLY A 97 -24.58 16.35 1.77
C GLY A 97 -23.75 15.22 1.15
N GLN A 98 -23.00 15.52 0.09
CA GLN A 98 -22.08 14.58 -0.55
C GLN A 98 -20.71 14.63 0.12
N MET A 99 -20.10 13.47 0.38
CA MET A 99 -18.72 13.42 0.85
C MET A 99 -17.79 13.78 -0.31
N VAL A 100 -16.89 14.72 -0.09
CA VAL A 100 -15.94 15.22 -1.09
C VAL A 100 -14.48 14.99 -0.68
N GLY A 101 -14.23 14.54 0.55
CA GLY A 101 -12.93 14.04 0.98
C GLY A 101 -12.93 13.55 2.42
N PHE A 102 -11.84 12.90 2.81
CA PHE A 102 -11.63 12.38 4.15
C PHE A 102 -10.12 12.26 4.46
N MET A 103 -9.80 12.10 5.75
CA MET A 103 -8.44 11.91 6.22
C MET A 103 -8.32 10.62 7.02
N ALA A 104 -7.38 9.74 6.62
CA ALA A 104 -7.03 8.51 7.34
C ALA A 104 -5.55 8.21 7.06
N GLY A 105 -4.64 8.69 7.91
CA GLY A 105 -3.18 8.61 7.69
C GLY A 105 -2.65 9.44 6.50
N GLY A 106 -3.56 10.12 5.79
CA GLY A 106 -3.32 10.98 4.64
C GLY A 106 -4.66 11.52 4.13
N PHE A 107 -4.63 12.48 3.20
CA PHE A 107 -5.85 13.07 2.64
C PHE A 107 -6.26 12.42 1.32
N SER A 108 -7.53 12.05 1.21
CA SER A 108 -8.18 11.55 0.00
C SER A 108 -9.39 12.44 -0.32
N GLY A 109 -9.50 12.95 -1.55
CA GLY A 109 -10.61 13.84 -1.91
C GLY A 109 -10.84 13.96 -3.41
N LEU A 110 -12.01 14.49 -3.78
CA LEU A 110 -12.42 14.71 -5.17
C LEU A 110 -11.86 16.02 -5.72
N GLY A 111 -11.47 16.01 -6.99
CA GLY A 111 -11.11 17.22 -7.75
C GLY A 111 -9.99 18.04 -7.10
N SER A 112 -10.18 19.35 -7.02
CA SER A 112 -9.20 20.30 -6.48
C SER A 112 -9.19 20.39 -4.95
N MET A 113 -9.77 19.43 -4.22
CA MET A 113 -9.78 19.44 -2.75
C MET A 113 -8.37 19.47 -2.15
N GLY A 114 -7.39 18.85 -2.81
CA GLY A 114 -5.99 18.92 -2.41
C GLY A 114 -5.42 20.35 -2.46
N ALA A 115 -5.96 21.25 -3.29
CA ALA A 115 -5.50 22.64 -3.38
C ALA A 115 -5.98 23.53 -2.23
N ILE A 116 -6.93 23.04 -1.41
CA ILE A 116 -7.40 23.74 -0.20
C ILE A 116 -6.51 23.40 0.99
N LEU A 117 -5.76 22.30 0.92
CA LEU A 117 -4.86 21.91 1.99
C LEU A 117 -3.66 22.86 2.06
N PRO A 118 -3.35 23.40 3.25
CA PRO A 118 -2.11 24.14 3.48
C PRO A 118 -0.89 23.22 3.28
N ASP A 119 0.26 23.76 2.87
CA ASP A 119 1.48 22.97 2.64
C ASP A 119 1.92 22.14 3.86
N ASN A 120 1.61 22.61 5.08
CA ASN A 120 1.93 21.95 6.34
C ASN A 120 0.81 21.07 6.91
N TRP A 121 -0.23 20.73 6.12
CA TRP A 121 -1.41 20.01 6.60
C TRP A 121 -1.09 18.70 7.33
N GLY A 122 -0.06 17.97 6.90
CA GLY A 122 0.34 16.69 7.51
C GLY A 122 0.88 16.82 8.93
N SER A 123 1.21 18.04 9.38
CA SER A 123 1.65 18.33 10.75
C SER A 123 0.60 19.12 11.55
N MET A 124 -0.51 19.51 10.93
CA MET A 124 -1.58 20.24 11.59
C MET A 124 -2.43 19.32 12.46
N ARG A 125 -2.98 19.88 13.53
CA ARG A 125 -4.01 19.20 14.31
C ARG A 125 -5.29 19.11 13.50
N THR A 126 -6.03 18.01 13.65
CA THR A 126 -7.29 17.76 12.96
C THR A 126 -8.30 18.91 13.18
N GLU A 127 -8.30 19.54 14.36
CA GLU A 127 -9.17 20.68 14.67
C GLU A 127 -8.84 21.96 13.90
N ASP A 128 -7.56 22.20 13.61
CA ASP A 128 -7.15 23.37 12.83
C ASP A 128 -7.40 23.13 11.35
N LEU A 129 -7.17 21.90 10.87
CA LEU A 129 -7.52 21.51 9.51
C LEU A 129 -9.04 21.54 9.27
N LYS A 130 -9.84 21.17 10.27
CA LYS A 130 -11.30 21.33 10.26
C LYS A 130 -11.70 22.78 9.97
N LYS A 131 -11.05 23.76 10.61
CA LYS A 131 -11.34 25.19 10.38
C LYS A 131 -11.01 25.63 8.96
N VAL A 132 -9.94 25.10 8.36
CA VAL A 132 -9.59 25.39 6.96
C VAL A 132 -10.72 24.95 6.03
N PHE A 133 -11.15 23.69 6.10
CA PHE A 133 -12.26 23.25 5.25
C PHE A 133 -13.57 24.03 5.53
N GLN A 134 -13.84 24.38 6.79
CA GLN A 134 -15.02 25.18 7.14
C GLN A 134 -14.95 26.61 6.59
N SER A 135 -13.77 27.26 6.54
CA SER A 135 -13.62 28.60 5.96
C SER A 135 -13.89 28.62 4.45
N HIS A 136 -13.69 27.49 3.78
CA HIS A 136 -14.04 27.29 2.36
C HIS A 136 -15.49 26.82 2.15
N GLY A 137 -16.33 26.84 3.20
CA GLY A 137 -17.76 26.54 3.10
C GLY A 137 -18.09 25.04 3.13
N PHE A 138 -17.14 24.18 3.48
CA PHE A 138 -17.40 22.75 3.64
C PHE A 138 -17.93 22.41 5.03
N LYS A 139 -18.80 21.41 5.09
CA LYS A 139 -19.16 20.78 6.36
C LYS A 139 -18.12 19.72 6.69
N VAL A 140 -17.61 19.74 7.92
CA VAL A 140 -16.59 18.77 8.38
C VAL A 140 -17.10 18.04 9.61
N VAL A 141 -16.95 16.73 9.63
CA VAL A 141 -17.25 15.86 10.78
C VAL A 141 -15.97 15.16 11.17
N THR A 142 -15.63 15.16 12.45
CA THR A 142 -14.42 14.51 12.99
C THR A 142 -14.78 13.30 13.86
N ALA A 143 -13.80 12.47 14.20
CA ALA A 143 -13.98 11.38 15.16
C ALA A 143 -14.59 11.85 16.49
N LYS A 144 -14.21 13.06 16.96
CA LYS A 144 -14.79 13.68 18.17
C LYS A 144 -16.25 14.09 18.01
N ASP A 145 -16.68 14.40 16.79
CA ASP A 145 -18.07 14.73 16.47
C ASP A 145 -18.94 13.48 16.27
N GLY A 146 -18.41 12.27 16.54
CA GLY A 146 -19.11 10.99 16.37
C GLY A 146 -18.87 10.31 15.02
N LEU A 147 -17.87 10.73 14.25
CA LEU A 147 -17.47 10.01 13.04
C LEU A 147 -16.89 8.65 13.41
N SER A 148 -17.64 7.59 13.10
CA SER A 148 -17.19 6.20 13.19
C SER A 148 -17.17 5.63 11.78
N MET A 149 -16.03 5.78 11.10
CA MET A 149 -15.83 5.33 9.74
C MET A 149 -14.36 4.98 9.55
N ASN A 150 -14.07 3.96 8.74
CA ASN A 150 -12.71 3.62 8.32
C ASN A 150 -12.44 4.04 6.87
N HIS A 151 -11.17 4.00 6.47
CA HIS A 151 -10.73 4.41 5.14
C HIS A 151 -11.52 3.68 4.03
N GLY A 152 -11.72 2.37 4.16
CA GLY A 152 -12.43 1.58 3.15
C GLY A 152 -13.90 1.99 3.00
N GLN A 153 -14.58 2.29 4.10
CA GLN A 153 -15.95 2.81 4.09
C GLN A 153 -16.01 4.21 3.46
N ALA A 154 -15.10 5.11 3.83
CA ALA A 154 -15.06 6.47 3.30
C ALA A 154 -14.71 6.50 1.81
N ALA A 155 -13.72 5.71 1.38
CA ALA A 155 -13.35 5.57 -0.03
C ALA A 155 -14.52 5.04 -0.87
N ASN A 156 -15.27 4.05 -0.35
CA ASN A 156 -16.46 3.54 -1.04
C ASN A 156 -17.57 4.59 -1.17
N ILE A 157 -17.75 5.46 -0.18
CA ILE A 157 -18.72 6.57 -0.27
C ILE A 157 -18.24 7.60 -1.29
N LEU A 158 -16.97 8.00 -1.21
CA LEU A 158 -16.36 8.99 -2.09
C LEU A 158 -16.39 8.56 -3.57
N ASN A 159 -16.14 7.28 -3.85
CA ASN A 159 -16.15 6.73 -5.21
C ASN A 159 -17.56 6.55 -5.81
N ARG A 160 -18.61 6.62 -4.99
CA ARG A 160 -20.02 6.54 -5.42
C ARG A 160 -20.69 7.90 -5.57
N SER A 161 -19.97 8.96 -5.20
CA SER A 161 -20.42 10.34 -5.10
C SER A 161 -20.11 11.10 -6.38
#